data_AF-A0A435FWE2-F1
#
_entry.id   AF-A0A435FWE2-F1
#
_cell.length_a   1.000
_cell.length_b   1.000
_cell.length_c   1.000
_cell.angle_alpha   90.00
_cell.angle_beta   90.00
_cell.angle_gamma   90.00
#
_symmetry.space_group_name_H-M   'P 1'
#
loop_
_entity.id
_entity.type
_entity.pdbx_description
1 polymer ?
#
loop_
_entity_poly.entity_id
_entity_poly.type
_entity_poly.pdbx_seq_one_letter_code
_entity_poly.pdbx_strand_id
1 'polypeptide(L)'
;MLDLSTLEGLPPPQAISVTSEADALAAIKAVFVDLATSYGLDVSGIIDLEGEPGNIQLQVGAFREVLYRAAINDAVKANLLAFAARADLDHLAAFYDVVRLDGETDARLRARTVVAISGRSTAGSEDWYKSAAFRASIRVKDVAVYRIGTGPDIR
;
A
#
# COMPACT_ATOMS: atom_id res chain seq x y z
N MET A 1 12.06 4.19 -14.49
CA MET A 1 10.99 4.88 -15.23
C MET A 1 9.69 4.40 -14.64
N LEU A 2 8.75 5.30 -14.32
CA LEU A 2 7.43 4.94 -13.77
C LEU A 2 6.62 4.20 -14.84
N ASP A 3 6.19 2.98 -14.55
CA ASP A 3 5.25 2.23 -15.39
C ASP A 3 3.85 2.35 -14.80
N LEU A 4 3.01 3.17 -15.43
CA LEU A 4 1.64 3.37 -14.96
C LEU A 4 0.76 2.13 -15.11
N SER A 5 1.09 1.20 -16.02
CA SER A 5 0.30 -0.01 -16.24
C SER A 5 0.43 -1.03 -15.10
N THR A 6 1.58 -1.03 -14.41
CA THR A 6 1.89 -1.91 -13.28
C THR A 6 1.99 -1.15 -11.94
N LEU A 7 2.07 0.18 -11.99
CA LEU A 7 2.36 1.09 -10.88
C LEU A 7 3.74 0.87 -10.25
N GLU A 8 4.67 0.25 -10.99
CA GLU A 8 6.04 0.02 -10.56
C GLU A 8 6.90 1.28 -10.66
N GLY A 9 7.80 1.45 -9.69
CA GLY A 9 8.72 2.59 -9.61
C GLY A 9 8.15 3.84 -8.93
N LEU A 10 6.97 3.74 -8.29
CA LEU A 10 6.50 4.77 -7.37
C LEU A 10 7.40 4.86 -6.12
N PRO A 11 7.65 6.07 -5.59
CA PRO A 11 8.32 6.20 -4.30
C PRO A 11 7.44 5.59 -3.19
N PRO A 12 8.06 5.13 -2.07
CA PRO A 12 7.28 4.64 -0.94
C PRO A 12 6.36 5.75 -0.39
N PRO A 13 5.12 5.41 0.01
CA PRO A 13 4.18 6.38 0.53
C PRO A 13 4.66 6.93 1.88
N GLN A 14 4.55 8.25 2.06
CA GLN A 14 4.97 8.95 3.28
C GLN A 14 4.24 8.49 4.55
N ALA A 15 3.03 7.94 4.39
CA ALA A 15 2.24 7.40 5.50
C ALA A 15 2.82 6.11 6.10
N ILE A 16 3.66 5.39 5.34
CA ILE A 16 4.36 4.20 5.86
C ILE A 16 5.60 4.68 6.61
N SER A 17 5.65 4.38 7.90
CA SER A 17 6.82 4.69 8.73
C SER A 17 7.36 3.42 9.38
N VAL A 18 8.67 3.23 9.32
CA VAL A 18 9.37 2.12 9.97
C VAL A 18 10.17 2.70 11.12
N THR A 19 10.14 2.03 12.26
CA THR A 19 10.86 2.45 13.47
C THR A 19 11.42 1.23 14.15
N SER A 20 12.65 1.34 14.65
CA SER A 20 13.26 0.26 15.40
C SER A 20 12.72 0.22 16.83
N GLU A 21 12.82 -0.93 17.48
CA GLU A 21 12.45 -1.05 18.90
C GLU A 21 13.28 -0.11 19.78
N ALA A 22 14.57 0.07 19.46
CA ALA A 22 15.45 0.98 20.19
C ALA A 22 15.00 2.45 20.08
N ASP A 23 14.60 2.89 18.89
CA ASP A 23 14.09 4.25 18.68
C ASP A 23 12.75 4.46 19.40
N ALA A 24 11.86 3.47 19.34
CA ALA A 24 10.58 3.51 20.05
C ALA A 24 10.78 3.56 21.57
N LEU A 25 11.70 2.75 22.11
CA LEU A 25 12.05 2.76 23.53
C LEU A 25 12.61 4.12 23.95
N ALA A 26 13.52 4.69 23.17
CA ALA A 26 14.08 6.01 23.45
C ALA A 26 13.00 7.10 23.48
N ALA A 27 12.07 7.08 22.51
CA ALA A 27 10.95 8.03 22.46
C ALA A 27 10.00 7.88 23.66
N ILE A 28 9.63 6.65 24.01
CA ILE A 28 8.76 6.36 25.17
C ILE A 28 9.45 6.78 26.48
N LYS A 29 10.75 6.50 26.63
CA LYS A 29 11.53 6.93 27.80
C LYS A 29 11.56 8.44 27.95
N ALA A 30 11.76 9.18 26.86
CA ALA A 30 11.73 10.65 26.90
C ALA A 30 10.39 11.17 27.42
N VAL A 31 9.27 10.65 26.90
CA VAL A 31 7.92 10.99 27.38
C VAL A 31 7.72 10.62 28.85
N PHE A 32 8.22 9.47 29.28
CA PHE A 32 8.14 9.04 30.68
C PHE A 32 8.91 9.98 31.62
N VAL A 33 10.14 10.37 31.26
CA VAL A 33 10.97 11.31 32.03
C VAL A 33 10.31 12.68 32.13
N ASP A 34 9.78 13.20 31.02
CA ASP A 34 9.05 14.48 31.01
C ASP A 34 7.83 14.44 31.95
N LEU A 35 7.05 13.35 31.87
CA LEU A 35 5.87 13.17 32.71
C LEU A 35 6.23 13.00 34.19
N ALA A 36 7.24 12.20 34.52
CA ALA A 36 7.73 12.04 35.88
C ALA A 36 8.20 13.38 36.48
N THR A 37 8.94 14.16 35.70
CA THR A 37 9.39 15.50 36.10
C THR A 37 8.21 16.43 36.39
N SER A 38 7.13 16.34 35.60
CA SER A 38 5.90 17.13 35.83
C SER A 38 5.21 16.81 37.18
N TYR A 39 5.44 15.62 37.74
CA TYR A 39 4.98 15.23 39.08
C TYR A 39 6.03 15.44 40.17
N GLY A 40 7.18 16.04 39.86
CA GLY A 40 8.27 16.30 40.81
C GLY A 40 9.13 15.06 41.14
N LEU A 41 9.10 14.04 40.28
CA LEU A 41 9.91 12.83 40.42
C LEU A 41 11.13 12.89 39.51
N ASP A 42 12.33 12.71 40.09
CA ASP A 42 13.55 12.49 39.31
C ASP A 42 13.77 10.99 39.13
N VAL A 43 13.52 10.52 37.91
CA VAL A 43 13.71 9.12 37.49
C VAL A 43 14.95 8.95 36.61
N SER A 44 15.73 10.02 36.41
CA SER A 44 16.91 10.01 35.54
C SER A 44 17.97 9.05 36.08
N GLY A 45 18.57 8.25 35.19
CA GLY A 45 19.53 7.21 35.55
C GLY A 45 18.94 5.95 36.21
N ILE A 46 17.79 6.04 36.88
CA ILE A 46 17.07 4.87 37.43
C ILE A 46 16.41 4.09 36.30
N ILE A 47 15.65 4.77 35.45
CA ILE A 47 14.90 4.17 34.34
C ILE A 47 15.81 3.63 33.22
N ASP A 48 17.11 3.89 33.31
CA ASP A 48 18.12 3.39 32.37
C ASP A 48 18.74 2.05 32.79
N LEU A 49 18.53 1.65 34.04
CA LEU A 49 18.97 0.34 34.52
C LEU A 49 18.14 -0.77 33.85
N GLU A 50 18.81 -1.75 33.24
CA GLU A 50 18.15 -2.85 32.52
C GLU A 50 17.20 -3.68 33.41
N GLY A 51 17.56 -3.85 34.68
CA GLY A 51 16.78 -4.63 35.65
C GLY A 51 15.69 -3.85 36.38
N GLU A 52 15.53 -2.55 36.10
CA GLU A 52 14.50 -1.75 36.73
C GLU A 52 13.13 -2.10 36.14
N PRO A 53 12.12 -2.44 36.97
CA PRO A 53 10.82 -2.91 36.48
C PRO A 53 10.10 -1.92 35.56
N GLY A 54 10.24 -0.61 35.80
CA GLY A 54 9.75 0.44 34.91
C GLY A 54 10.38 0.34 33.52
N ASN A 55 11.69 0.21 33.40
CA ASN A 55 12.39 0.08 32.12
C ASN A 55 11.90 -1.14 31.33
N ILE A 56 11.73 -2.29 32.00
CA ILE A 56 11.15 -3.50 31.39
C ILE A 56 9.73 -3.22 30.89
N GLN A 57 8.90 -2.52 31.67
CA GLN A 57 7.55 -2.16 31.25
C GLN A 57 7.55 -1.21 30.03
N LEU A 58 8.50 -0.28 29.95
CA LEU A 58 8.65 0.61 28.78
C LEU A 58 9.11 -0.16 27.54
N GLN A 59 9.96 -1.19 27.69
CA GLN A 59 10.34 -2.10 26.59
C GLN A 59 9.13 -2.87 26.03
N VAL A 60 8.24 -3.36 26.90
CA VAL A 60 6.97 -3.97 26.45
C VAL A 60 6.13 -2.98 25.64
N GLY A 61 6.11 -1.70 26.06
CA GLY A 61 5.48 -0.61 25.31
C GLY A 61 6.10 -0.41 23.93
N ALA A 62 7.43 -0.32 23.85
CA ALA A 62 8.18 -0.14 22.61
C ALA A 62 7.97 -1.31 21.63
N PHE A 63 8.02 -2.54 22.12
CA PHE A 63 7.73 -3.73 21.31
C PHE A 63 6.31 -3.69 20.73
N ARG A 64 5.31 -3.33 21.55
CA ARG A 64 3.93 -3.18 21.08
C ARG A 64 3.79 -2.05 20.05
N GLU A 65 4.49 -0.94 20.22
CA GLU A 65 4.48 0.17 19.26
C GLU A 65 4.97 -0.28 17.88
N VAL A 66 6.05 -1.05 17.81
CA VAL A 66 6.55 -1.61 16.54
C VAL A 66 5.49 -2.48 15.87
N LEU A 67 4.82 -3.36 16.63
CA LEU A 67 3.75 -4.21 16.10
C LEU A 67 2.56 -3.39 15.60
N TYR A 68 2.14 -2.35 16.34
CA TYR A 68 1.05 -1.49 15.91
C TYR A 68 1.40 -0.69 14.67
N ARG A 69 2.63 -0.17 14.56
CA ARG A 69 3.10 0.51 13.34
C ARG A 69 3.13 -0.43 12.15
N ALA A 70 3.58 -1.67 12.33
CA ALA A 70 3.53 -2.68 11.27
C ALA A 70 2.09 -2.93 10.80
N ALA A 71 1.16 -3.13 11.74
CA ALA A 71 -0.25 -3.32 11.42
C ALA A 71 -0.87 -2.11 10.69
N ILE A 72 -0.55 -0.89 11.11
CA ILE A 72 -1.00 0.35 10.44
C ILE A 72 -0.41 0.44 9.03
N ASN A 73 0.88 0.16 8.86
CA ASN A 73 1.54 0.18 7.55
C ASN A 73 0.89 -0.81 6.58
N ASP A 74 0.52 -2.00 7.05
CA ASP A 74 -0.15 -2.99 6.22
C ASP A 74 -1.58 -2.56 5.87
N ALA A 75 -2.31 -1.94 6.81
CA ALA A 75 -3.61 -1.33 6.53
C ALA A 75 -3.52 -0.19 5.49
N VAL A 76 -2.46 0.64 5.55
CA VAL A 76 -2.21 1.68 4.55
C VAL A 76 -1.93 1.05 3.17
N LYS A 77 -1.07 0.03 3.09
CA LYS A 77 -0.78 -0.69 1.84
C LYS A 77 -2.03 -1.31 1.22
N ALA A 78 -2.91 -1.89 2.03
CA ALA A 78 -4.17 -2.49 1.58
C ALA A 78 -5.08 -1.48 0.86
N ASN A 79 -4.96 -0.19 1.16
CA ASN A 79 -5.74 0.89 0.53
C ASN A 79 -5.07 1.52 -0.69
N LEU A 80 -3.89 1.04 -1.10
CA LEU A 80 -3.14 1.59 -2.22
C LEU A 80 -3.08 0.56 -3.35
N LEU A 81 -3.57 0.91 -4.54
CA LEU A 81 -3.68 -0.04 -5.67
C LEU A 81 -2.34 -0.68 -6.06
N ALA A 82 -1.24 0.05 -5.88
CA ALA A 82 0.12 -0.44 -6.11
C ALA A 82 0.54 -1.57 -5.15
N PHE A 83 0.01 -1.60 -3.93
CA PHE A 83 0.45 -2.52 -2.86
C PHE A 83 -0.62 -3.53 -2.45
N ALA A 84 -1.90 -3.22 -2.65
CA ALA A 84 -3.02 -4.09 -2.32
C ALA A 84 -2.90 -5.45 -3.03
N ALA A 85 -3.31 -6.50 -2.33
CA ALA A 85 -3.27 -7.88 -2.79
C ALA A 85 -4.51 -8.64 -2.30
N ARG A 86 -4.83 -9.76 -2.96
CA ARG A 86 -5.95 -10.65 -2.60
C ARG A 86 -7.26 -9.86 -2.41
N ALA A 87 -7.98 -10.11 -1.33
CA ALA A 87 -9.29 -9.51 -1.06
C ALA A 87 -9.23 -7.96 -0.98
N ASP A 88 -8.15 -7.39 -0.44
CA ASP A 88 -8.01 -5.92 -0.38
C ASP A 88 -7.97 -5.31 -1.78
N LEU A 89 -7.26 -5.98 -2.70
CA LEU A 89 -7.23 -5.60 -4.11
C LEU A 89 -8.61 -5.77 -4.77
N ASP A 90 -9.36 -6.81 -4.40
CA ASP A 90 -10.72 -7.02 -4.92
C ASP A 90 -11.66 -5.90 -4.51
N HIS A 91 -11.63 -5.51 -3.23
CA HIS A 91 -12.41 -4.39 -2.72
C HIS A 91 -12.04 -3.07 -3.39
N LEU A 92 -10.73 -2.83 -3.58
CA LEU A 92 -10.26 -1.60 -4.21
C LEU A 92 -10.57 -1.56 -5.72
N ALA A 93 -10.43 -2.68 -6.42
CA ALA A 93 -10.80 -2.79 -7.83
C ALA A 93 -12.31 -2.60 -8.04
N ALA A 94 -13.13 -3.15 -7.13
CA ALA A 94 -14.58 -3.00 -7.17
C ALA A 94 -15.04 -1.54 -7.06
N PHE A 95 -14.33 -0.71 -6.28
CA PHE A 95 -14.58 0.74 -6.22
C PHE A 95 -14.42 1.42 -7.60
N TYR A 96 -13.59 0.88 -8.48
CA TYR A 96 -13.40 1.34 -9.86
C TYR A 96 -14.23 0.57 -10.89
N ASP A 97 -15.27 -0.15 -10.45
CA ASP A 97 -16.17 -0.95 -11.30
C ASP A 97 -15.46 -2.12 -11.99
N VAL A 98 -14.37 -2.64 -11.40
CA VAL A 98 -13.64 -3.80 -11.91
C VAL A 98 -13.78 -4.98 -10.97
N VAL A 99 -14.33 -6.08 -11.48
CA VAL A 99 -14.48 -7.34 -10.74
C VAL A 99 -13.46 -8.36 -11.26
N ARG A 100 -12.88 -9.12 -10.33
CA ARG A 100 -11.94 -10.21 -10.63
C ARG A 100 -12.61 -11.29 -11.48
N LEU A 101 -11.92 -11.72 -12.54
CA LEU A 101 -12.34 -12.85 -13.36
C LEU A 101 -11.83 -14.17 -12.76
N ASP A 102 -12.48 -15.28 -13.08
CA ASP A 102 -12.03 -16.60 -12.64
C ASP A 102 -10.60 -16.90 -13.13
N GLY A 103 -9.75 -17.42 -12.23
CA GLY A 103 -8.33 -17.67 -12.49
C GLY A 103 -7.45 -16.42 -12.67
N GLU A 104 -7.95 -15.21 -12.38
CA GLU A 104 -7.19 -13.98 -12.57
C GLU A 104 -6.19 -13.70 -11.43
N THR A 105 -4.95 -13.35 -11.81
CA THR A 105 -3.89 -12.96 -10.87
C THR A 105 -4.01 -11.51 -10.41
N ASP A 106 -3.46 -11.20 -9.23
CA ASP A 106 -3.46 -9.83 -8.69
C ASP A 106 -2.77 -8.83 -9.62
N ALA A 107 -1.67 -9.23 -10.26
CA ALA A 107 -0.99 -8.39 -11.24
C ALA A 107 -1.90 -8.03 -12.43
N ARG A 108 -2.68 -9.01 -12.92
CA ARG A 108 -3.60 -8.80 -14.04
C ARG A 108 -4.79 -7.92 -13.64
N LEU A 109 -5.37 -8.17 -12.46
CA LEU A 109 -6.46 -7.36 -11.92
C LEU A 109 -6.02 -5.90 -11.73
N ARG A 110 -4.84 -5.66 -11.15
CA ARG A 110 -4.27 -4.32 -10.98
C ARG A 110 -4.13 -3.59 -12.32
N ALA A 111 -3.51 -4.23 -13.30
CA ALA A 111 -3.34 -3.65 -14.63
C ALA A 111 -4.69 -3.34 -15.31
N ARG A 112 -5.68 -4.23 -15.16
CA ARG A 112 -7.05 -3.99 -15.64
C ARG A 112 -7.72 -2.81 -14.96
N THR A 113 -7.54 -2.65 -13.65
CA THR A 113 -8.06 -1.52 -12.89
C THR A 113 -7.47 -0.21 -13.38
N VAL A 114 -6.16 -0.14 -13.61
CA VAL A 114 -5.52 1.05 -14.21
C VAL A 114 -6.12 1.38 -15.57
N VAL A 115 -6.17 0.40 -16.49
CA VAL A 115 -6.71 0.61 -17.85
C VAL A 115 -8.19 0.99 -17.80
N ALA A 116 -8.97 0.43 -16.88
CA ALA A 116 -10.37 0.81 -16.69
C ALA A 116 -10.53 2.26 -16.22
N ILE A 117 -9.62 2.76 -15.38
CA ILE A 117 -9.60 4.17 -14.95
C ILE A 117 -9.27 5.07 -16.15
N SER A 118 -8.21 4.79 -16.91
CA SER A 118 -7.83 5.57 -18.09
C SER A 118 -8.90 5.52 -19.19
N GLY A 119 -9.54 4.36 -19.35
CA GLY A 119 -10.60 4.08 -20.32
C GLY A 119 -12.00 4.50 -19.87
N ARG A 120 -12.16 5.33 -18.82
CA ARG A 120 -13.49 5.79 -18.36
C ARG A 120 -14.25 6.64 -19.38
N SER A 121 -13.53 7.27 -20.32
CA SER A 121 -14.17 8.07 -21.37
C SER A 121 -14.96 7.20 -22.33
N THR A 122 -16.27 7.47 -22.47
CA THR A 122 -17.15 6.76 -23.42
C THR A 122 -17.01 7.25 -24.86
N ALA A 123 -16.09 8.16 -25.14
CA ALA A 123 -15.85 8.72 -26.47
C ALA A 123 -15.07 7.77 -27.42
N GLY A 124 -14.81 6.53 -26.99
CA GLY A 124 -14.13 5.52 -27.82
C GLY A 124 -12.63 5.77 -27.96
N SER A 125 -11.93 6.11 -26.87
CA SER A 125 -10.47 6.13 -26.86
C SER A 125 -9.88 4.73 -26.99
N GLU A 126 -8.59 4.63 -27.33
CA GLU A 126 -7.86 3.36 -27.36
C GLU A 126 -8.02 2.59 -26.04
N ASP A 127 -7.84 3.27 -24.90
CA ASP A 127 -7.99 2.69 -23.57
C ASP A 127 -9.42 2.21 -23.28
N TRP A 128 -10.46 2.85 -23.85
CA TRP A 128 -11.83 2.39 -23.69
C TRP A 128 -12.02 1.01 -24.34
N TYR A 129 -11.59 0.85 -25.60
CA TYR A 129 -11.66 -0.44 -26.30
C TYR A 129 -10.78 -1.50 -25.63
N LYS A 130 -9.59 -1.10 -25.15
CA LYS A 130 -8.69 -1.98 -24.39
C LYS A 130 -9.34 -2.47 -23.11
N SER A 131 -9.98 -1.58 -22.35
CA SER A 131 -10.72 -1.94 -21.14
C SER A 131 -11.88 -2.88 -21.45
N ALA A 132 -12.65 -2.62 -22.50
CA ALA A 132 -13.78 -3.47 -22.92
C ALA A 132 -13.32 -4.90 -23.24
N ALA A 133 -12.25 -5.06 -24.02
CA ALA A 133 -11.72 -6.36 -24.37
C ALA A 133 -11.11 -7.10 -23.16
N PHE A 134 -10.40 -6.39 -22.27
CA PHE A 134 -9.84 -6.99 -21.06
C PHE A 134 -10.90 -7.48 -20.08
N ARG A 135 -12.10 -6.87 -20.06
CA ARG A 135 -13.24 -7.33 -19.25
C ARG A 135 -13.86 -8.62 -19.78
N ALA A 136 -13.70 -8.93 -21.08
CA ALA A 136 -14.33 -10.08 -21.71
C ALA A 136 -13.63 -11.41 -21.40
N SER A 137 -12.30 -11.42 -21.27
CA SER A 137 -11.54 -12.66 -21.00
C SER A 137 -10.13 -12.38 -20.47
N ILE A 138 -9.69 -13.17 -19.48
CA ILE A 138 -8.31 -13.14 -18.97
C ILE A 138 -7.26 -13.52 -20.04
N ARG A 139 -7.68 -14.19 -21.12
CA ARG A 139 -6.77 -14.64 -22.20
C ARG A 139 -6.33 -13.49 -23.12
N VAL A 140 -7.01 -12.34 -23.08
CA VAL A 140 -6.63 -11.19 -23.89
C VAL A 140 -5.38 -10.57 -23.30
N LYS A 141 -4.24 -10.74 -23.99
CA LYS A 141 -2.95 -10.21 -23.56
C LYS A 141 -2.83 -8.70 -23.83
N ASP A 142 -3.23 -8.29 -25.02
CA ASP A 142 -3.15 -6.89 -25.45
C ASP A 142 -4.21 -6.57 -26.50
N VAL A 143 -4.43 -5.28 -26.73
CA VAL A 143 -5.39 -4.75 -27.69
C VAL A 143 -4.75 -3.53 -28.33
N ALA A 144 -4.85 -3.45 -29.65
CA ALA A 144 -4.49 -2.27 -30.41
C ALA A 144 -5.66 -1.85 -31.29
N VAL A 145 -5.91 -0.54 -31.36
CA VAL A 145 -7.02 0.04 -32.11
C VAL A 145 -6.45 0.83 -33.28
N TYR A 146 -6.94 0.57 -34.49
CA TYR A 146 -6.44 1.22 -35.70
C TYR A 146 -7.57 1.82 -36.52
N ARG A 147 -7.22 2.83 -37.30
CA ARG A 147 -8.06 3.33 -38.38
C ARG A 147 -7.72 2.56 -39.67
N ILE A 148 -8.73 2.38 -40.52
CA ILE A 148 -8.55 1.84 -41.87
C ILE A 148 -7.43 2.61 -42.58
N GLY A 149 -6.43 1.90 -43.08
CA GLY A 149 -5.27 2.45 -43.80
C GLY A 149 -4.11 2.96 -42.93
N THR A 150 -4.14 2.77 -41.60
CA THR A 150 -3.06 3.26 -40.70
C THR A 150 -2.55 2.19 -39.72
N GLY A 151 -3.17 1.01 -39.70
CA GLY A 151 -2.76 -0.11 -38.83
C GLY A 151 -1.87 -1.12 -39.54
N PRO A 152 -1.33 -2.12 -38.80
CA PRO A 152 -0.69 -3.27 -39.42
C PRO A 152 -1.72 -3.96 -40.32
N ASP A 153 -1.36 -4.21 -41.58
CA ASP A 153 -2.14 -5.08 -42.45
C ASP A 153 -2.11 -6.49 -41.86
N ILE A 154 -3.14 -6.84 -41.09
CA ILE A 154 -3.29 -8.18 -40.53
C ILE A 154 -3.64 -9.09 -41.70
N ARG A 155 -2.61 -9.71 -42.30
CA ARG A 155 -2.74 -10.77 -43.31
C ARG A 155 -2.95 -12.13 -42.68
#